data_AF-A0A930ABV0-F1
#
_entry.id   AF-A0A930ABV0-F1
#
_cell.length_a   1.000
_cell.length_b   1.000
_cell.length_c   1.000
_cell.angle_alpha   90.00
_cell.angle_beta   90.00
_cell.angle_gamma   90.00
#
_symmetry.space_group_name_H-M   'P 1'
#
loop_
_entity.id
_entity.type
_entity.pdbx_description
1 polymer ?
#
loop_
_entity_poly.entity_id
_entity_poly.type
_entity_poly.pdbx_seq_one_letter_code
_entity_poly.pdbx_strand_id
1 'polypeptide(L)'
;MSIKKILLWILFIILSSFTALLLLGATIQISKGFNSSYIIPLLLTAFLLFIDIKLWKKLRVGKLPTTKISEIIQHKATSIDNEPVTVENKQQIQQTNKETANNIDNYEYFSCPVFGTNYKEKDIKSLIKNLEQADEFQKTDEWSYSAKKADEEFITDRIWKYEPLTINAALEPEPDNAYDHNAIKVLAENSDGEYICIGYIPKTENKGLLKIIHKIDWVKVEIKGGKYKEINENDNGNPVWEQGSTNYNFEIMLRYKK
;
A
#
# COMPACT_ATOMS: atom_id res chain seq x y z
N MET A 1 -17.15 -2.19 -3.11
CA MET A 1 -16.74 -2.63 -1.76
C MET A 1 -17.06 -4.12 -1.63
N SER A 2 -16.08 -4.97 -1.36
CA SER A 2 -16.27 -6.44 -1.32
C SER A 2 -17.25 -6.88 -0.22
N ILE A 3 -18.03 -7.94 -0.46
CA ILE A 3 -18.97 -8.55 0.50
C ILE A 3 -18.27 -8.86 1.84
N LYS A 4 -17.01 -9.32 1.80
CA LYS A 4 -16.19 -9.55 3.00
C LYS A 4 -15.97 -8.27 3.82
N LYS A 5 -15.70 -7.14 3.16
CA LYS A 5 -15.51 -5.82 3.82
C LYS A 5 -16.82 -5.39 4.49
N ILE A 6 -17.97 -5.58 3.84
CA ILE A 6 -19.29 -5.27 4.42
C ILE A 6 -19.56 -6.11 5.67
N LEU A 7 -19.29 -7.43 5.60
CA LEU A 7 -19.45 -8.33 6.74
C LEU A 7 -18.56 -7.91 7.94
N LEU A 8 -17.32 -7.49 7.66
CA LEU A 8 -16.38 -7.03 8.68
C LEU A 8 -16.84 -5.71 9.34
N TRP A 9 -17.44 -4.80 8.57
CA TRP A 9 -18.06 -3.59 9.11
C TRP A 9 -19.27 -3.90 10.00
N ILE A 10 -20.12 -4.85 9.60
CA ILE A 10 -21.26 -5.30 10.42
C ILE A 10 -20.76 -5.91 11.73
N LEU A 11 -19.76 -6.78 11.67
CA LEU A 11 -19.15 -7.39 12.85
C LEU A 11 -18.58 -6.35 13.81
N PHE A 12 -17.90 -5.33 13.28
CA PHE A 12 -17.37 -4.21 14.07
C PHE A 12 -18.48 -3.44 14.78
N ILE A 13 -19.55 -3.08 14.07
CA ILE A 13 -20.67 -2.33 14.65
C ILE A 13 -21.32 -3.12 15.79
N ILE A 14 -21.52 -4.43 15.61
CA ILE A 14 -22.09 -5.31 16.64
C ILE A 14 -21.16 -5.37 17.86
N LEU A 15 -19.86 -5.59 17.64
CA LEU A 15 -18.88 -5.72 18.72
C LEU A 15 -18.73 -4.41 19.52
N SER A 16 -18.63 -3.27 18.83
CA SER A 16 -18.54 -1.95 19.45
C SER A 16 -19.81 -1.55 20.20
N SER A 17 -20.99 -1.97 19.73
CA SER A 17 -22.24 -1.76 20.45
C SER A 17 -22.27 -2.58 21.75
N PHE A 18 -21.79 -3.82 21.70
CA PHE A 18 -21.70 -4.70 22.86
C PHE A 18 -20.69 -4.19 23.90
N THR A 19 -19.53 -3.68 23.48
CA THR A 19 -18.54 -3.08 24.40
C THR A 19 -19.06 -1.81 25.06
N ALA A 20 -19.80 -0.96 24.33
CA ALA A 20 -20.45 0.22 24.90
C ALA A 20 -21.49 -0.14 25.98
N LEU A 21 -22.27 -1.20 25.77
CA LEU A 21 -23.22 -1.74 26.76
C LEU A 21 -22.51 -2.23 28.03
N LEU A 22 -21.40 -2.96 27.88
CA LEU A 22 -20.61 -3.43 29.02
C LEU A 22 -19.96 -2.28 29.79
N LEU A 23 -19.47 -1.25 29.10
CA LEU A 23 -18.94 -0.03 29.72
C LEU A 23 -20.01 0.70 30.53
N LEU A 24 -21.22 0.82 30.00
CA LEU A 24 -22.35 1.43 30.72
C LEU A 24 -22.71 0.60 31.98
N GLY A 25 -22.69 -0.73 31.86
CA GLY A 25 -22.88 -1.62 33.02
C GLY A 25 -21.79 -1.44 34.08
N ALA A 26 -20.53 -1.32 33.66
CA ALA A 26 -19.40 -1.11 34.56
C ALA A 26 -19.48 0.24 35.28
N THR A 27 -19.86 1.33 34.59
CA THR A 27 -19.97 2.66 35.21
C THR A 27 -21.11 2.74 36.25
N ILE A 28 -22.26 2.10 35.97
CA ILE A 28 -23.37 1.99 36.93
C ILE A 28 -22.98 1.15 38.16
N GLN A 29 -22.09 0.18 38.00
CA GLN A 29 -21.63 -0.65 39.11
C GLN A 29 -20.54 0.06 39.94
N ILE A 30 -19.61 0.77 39.30
CA ILE A 30 -18.60 1.57 39.99
C ILE A 30 -19.26 2.63 40.88
N SER A 31 -20.37 3.24 40.44
CA SER A 31 -21.12 4.21 41.25
C SER A 31 -21.79 3.62 42.50
N LYS A 32 -21.93 2.29 42.58
CA LYS A 32 -22.48 1.55 43.73
C LYS A 32 -21.42 0.98 44.68
N GLY A 33 -20.14 1.16 44.38
CA GLY A 33 -19.01 0.68 45.18
C GLY A 33 -18.21 -0.47 44.52
N PHE A 34 -16.89 -0.41 44.61
CA PHE A 34 -15.97 -1.33 43.93
C PHE A 34 -15.69 -2.59 44.79
N ASN A 35 -16.23 -3.74 44.38
CA ASN A 35 -15.91 -5.06 44.95
C ASN A 35 -14.96 -5.86 44.05
N SER A 36 -14.21 -6.79 44.64
CA SER A 36 -13.23 -7.64 43.94
C SER A 36 -13.84 -8.56 42.85
N SER A 37 -15.15 -8.83 42.92
CA SER A 37 -15.89 -9.58 41.89
C SER A 37 -15.96 -8.85 40.53
N TYR A 38 -15.62 -7.56 40.47
CA TYR A 38 -15.68 -6.75 39.25
C TYR A 38 -14.36 -6.67 38.47
N ILE A 39 -13.28 -7.24 39.00
CA ILE A 39 -11.96 -7.25 38.33
C ILE A 39 -12.02 -8.03 37.01
N ILE A 40 -12.68 -9.19 37.00
CA ILE A 40 -12.79 -10.04 35.80
C ILE A 40 -13.62 -9.35 34.70
N PRO A 41 -14.82 -8.79 34.98
CA PRO A 41 -15.56 -7.99 34.01
C PRO A 41 -14.75 -6.79 33.46
N LEU A 42 -14.00 -6.08 34.30
CA LEU A 42 -13.19 -4.94 33.90
C LEU A 42 -12.03 -5.34 32.95
N LEU A 43 -11.39 -6.48 33.22
CA LEU A 43 -10.36 -7.02 32.33
C LEU A 43 -10.94 -7.47 30.99
N LEU A 44 -12.13 -8.08 31.00
CA LEU A 44 -12.82 -8.49 29.79
C LEU A 44 -13.22 -7.28 28.93
N THR A 45 -13.73 -6.20 29.54
CA THR A 45 -14.06 -4.97 28.79
C THR A 45 -12.83 -4.29 28.21
N ALA A 46 -11.71 -4.24 28.95
CA ALA A 46 -10.44 -3.73 28.45
C ALA A 46 -9.90 -4.56 27.26
N PHE A 47 -10.02 -5.89 27.34
CA PHE A 47 -9.63 -6.80 26.26
C PHE A 47 -10.49 -6.59 25.00
N LEU A 48 -11.81 -6.45 25.16
CA LEU A 48 -12.69 -6.19 24.02
C LEU A 48 -12.45 -4.81 23.39
N LEU A 49 -12.18 -3.78 24.19
CA LEU A 49 -11.75 -2.46 23.70
C LEU A 49 -10.46 -2.54 22.88
N PHE A 50 -9.50 -3.37 23.30
CA PHE A 50 -8.28 -3.59 22.54
C PHE A 50 -8.56 -4.24 21.18
N ILE A 51 -9.48 -5.21 21.12
CA ILE A 51 -9.93 -5.82 19.86
C ILE A 51 -10.63 -4.77 18.98
N ASP A 52 -11.54 -3.97 19.53
CA ASP A 52 -12.24 -2.90 18.81
C ASP A 52 -11.26 -1.90 18.19
N ILE A 53 -10.22 -1.48 18.94
CA ILE A 53 -9.18 -0.57 18.44
C ILE A 53 -8.41 -1.19 17.27
N LYS A 54 -8.05 -2.48 17.36
CA LYS A 54 -7.36 -3.19 16.27
C LYS A 54 -8.27 -3.33 15.04
N LEU A 55 -9.53 -3.71 15.23
CA LEU A 55 -10.49 -3.88 14.15
C LEU A 55 -10.78 -2.54 13.44
N TRP A 56 -10.91 -1.46 14.22
CA TRP A 56 -11.13 -0.11 13.71
C TRP A 56 -9.94 0.42 12.91
N LYS A 57 -8.70 0.14 13.35
CA LYS A 57 -7.49 0.43 12.56
C LYS A 57 -7.55 -0.28 11.21
N LYS A 58 -7.86 -1.59 11.20
CA LYS A 58 -7.98 -2.40 9.98
C LYS A 58 -9.08 -1.90 9.02
N LEU A 59 -10.21 -1.42 9.56
CA LEU A 59 -11.33 -0.90 8.77
C LEU A 59 -11.10 0.51 8.19
N ARG A 60 -10.31 1.35 8.87
CA ARG A 60 -10.00 2.72 8.40
C ARG A 60 -8.98 2.81 7.29
N VAL A 61 -8.18 1.76 7.04
CA VAL A 61 -7.24 1.71 5.89
C VAL A 61 -7.96 1.90 4.54
N GLY A 62 -9.29 1.79 4.48
CA GLY A 62 -10.09 1.97 3.26
C GLY A 62 -10.66 3.35 2.95
N LYS A 63 -10.36 4.44 3.69
CA LYS A 63 -10.85 5.79 3.33
C LYS A 63 -9.85 6.92 3.61
N LEU A 64 -8.99 7.19 2.63
CA LEU A 64 -8.63 8.56 2.24
C LEU A 64 -9.20 8.76 0.81
N PRO A 65 -9.92 9.86 0.52
CA PRO A 65 -10.75 9.94 -0.69
C PRO A 65 -9.89 10.26 -1.92
N THR A 66 -9.60 9.26 -2.75
CA THR A 66 -9.16 9.44 -4.16
C THR A 66 -10.27 9.17 -5.18
N THR A 67 -11.50 8.90 -4.74
CA THR A 67 -12.60 8.48 -5.63
C THR A 67 -13.28 9.62 -6.40
N LYS A 68 -12.97 10.90 -6.16
CA LYS A 68 -13.56 12.00 -6.94
C LYS A 68 -12.87 12.31 -8.27
N ILE A 69 -11.70 11.73 -8.57
CA ILE A 69 -10.95 12.08 -9.80
C ILE A 69 -11.31 11.14 -10.96
N SER A 70 -11.57 9.85 -10.70
CA SER A 70 -11.82 8.87 -11.77
C SER A 70 -13.21 9.01 -12.42
N GLU A 71 -14.23 9.46 -11.68
CA GLU A 71 -15.57 9.70 -12.24
C GLU A 71 -15.62 10.95 -13.14
N ILE A 72 -14.75 11.94 -12.90
CA ILE A 72 -14.67 13.16 -13.73
C ILE A 72 -14.04 12.85 -15.10
N ILE A 73 -13.13 11.89 -15.18
CA ILE A 73 -12.44 11.55 -16.44
C ILE A 73 -13.33 10.70 -17.35
N GLN A 74 -14.15 9.79 -16.82
CA GLN A 74 -15.03 8.96 -17.66
C GLN A 74 -16.31 9.69 -18.13
N HIS A 75 -16.88 10.60 -17.33
CA HIS A 75 -18.05 11.36 -17.79
C HIS A 75 -17.73 12.47 -18.81
N LYS A 76 -16.46 12.89 -18.93
CA LYS A 76 -16.05 13.95 -19.87
C LYS A 76 -15.75 13.45 -21.29
N ALA A 77 -15.63 12.14 -21.49
CA ALA A 77 -15.34 11.56 -22.81
C ALA A 77 -16.58 11.32 -23.68
N THR A 78 -17.80 11.38 -23.12
CA THR A 78 -19.02 10.92 -23.82
C THR A 78 -20.09 12.00 -24.03
N SER A 79 -19.82 13.26 -23.71
CA SER A 79 -20.77 14.35 -23.98
C SER A 79 -20.08 15.59 -24.56
N ILE A 80 -19.56 15.45 -25.77
CA ILE A 80 -19.36 16.59 -26.66
C ILE A 80 -20.14 16.26 -27.92
N ASP A 81 -21.43 16.60 -27.92
CA ASP A 81 -22.10 17.13 -29.09
C ASP A 81 -23.41 17.81 -28.66
N ASN A 82 -23.51 19.09 -29.06
CA ASN A 82 -24.70 19.92 -29.18
C ASN A 82 -25.29 20.61 -27.93
N GLU A 83 -24.73 21.78 -27.57
CA GLU A 83 -25.52 22.97 -27.16
C GLU A 83 -24.70 24.27 -27.30
N PRO A 84 -25.32 25.43 -27.65
CA PRO A 84 -24.59 26.66 -27.92
C PRO A 84 -24.14 27.34 -26.62
N VAL A 85 -22.83 27.65 -26.56
CA VAL A 85 -22.17 28.25 -25.40
C VAL A 85 -22.42 29.77 -25.34
N THR A 86 -23.17 30.24 -24.34
CA THR A 86 -23.31 31.67 -23.99
C THR A 86 -22.03 32.23 -23.35
N VAL A 87 -21.79 33.53 -23.49
CA VAL A 87 -20.52 34.23 -23.13
C VAL A 87 -20.12 34.07 -21.65
N GLU A 88 -21.07 33.88 -20.73
CA GLU A 88 -20.83 33.62 -19.31
C GLU A 88 -20.15 32.25 -19.05
N ASN A 89 -20.50 31.21 -19.81
CA ASN A 89 -19.90 29.88 -19.69
C ASN A 89 -18.43 29.86 -20.12
N LYS A 90 -18.00 30.74 -21.03
CA LYS A 90 -16.58 30.81 -21.45
C LYS A 90 -15.66 31.32 -20.34
N GLN A 91 -16.13 32.22 -19.48
CA GLN A 91 -15.29 32.78 -18.40
C GLN A 91 -15.14 31.79 -17.24
N GLN A 92 -16.21 31.09 -16.84
CA GLN A 92 -16.13 30.03 -15.83
C GLN A 92 -15.30 28.82 -16.29
N ILE A 93 -15.42 28.41 -17.56
CA ILE A 93 -14.60 27.32 -18.11
C ILE A 93 -13.12 27.73 -18.20
N GLN A 94 -12.81 28.99 -18.50
CA GLN A 94 -11.43 29.49 -18.54
C GLN A 94 -10.80 29.64 -17.14
N GLN A 95 -11.54 30.06 -16.11
CA GLN A 95 -11.05 30.12 -14.73
C GLN A 95 -10.82 28.72 -14.15
N THR A 96 -11.77 27.80 -14.34
CA THR A 96 -11.67 26.41 -13.86
C THR A 96 -10.52 25.67 -14.56
N ASN A 97 -10.29 25.93 -15.86
CA ASN A 97 -9.15 25.36 -16.58
C ASN A 97 -7.80 25.99 -16.18
N LYS A 98 -7.75 27.27 -15.78
CA LYS A 98 -6.52 27.92 -15.27
C LYS A 98 -6.14 27.38 -13.89
N GLU A 99 -7.11 27.16 -13.00
CA GLU A 99 -6.86 26.60 -11.67
C GLU A 99 -6.51 25.11 -11.70
N THR A 100 -7.07 24.35 -12.64
CA THR A 100 -6.75 22.91 -12.79
C THR A 100 -5.43 22.68 -13.52
N ALA A 101 -5.05 23.53 -14.49
CA ALA A 101 -3.76 23.46 -15.16
C ALA A 101 -2.59 23.88 -14.24
N ASN A 102 -2.80 24.86 -13.34
CA ASN A 102 -1.77 25.31 -12.40
C ASN A 102 -1.45 24.32 -11.26
N ASN A 103 -2.23 23.24 -11.09
CA ASN A 103 -2.02 22.28 -9.99
C ASN A 103 -1.15 21.07 -10.39
N ILE A 104 -1.04 20.78 -11.69
CA ILE A 104 -0.21 19.65 -12.17
C ILE A 104 1.29 19.99 -12.11
N ASP A 105 1.66 21.28 -12.19
CA ASP A 105 3.06 21.74 -12.25
C ASP A 105 3.79 21.88 -10.89
N ASN A 106 3.10 21.66 -9.77
CA ASN A 106 3.65 21.89 -8.42
C ASN A 106 4.34 20.68 -7.79
N TYR A 107 4.47 19.57 -8.51
CA TYR A 107 5.09 18.36 -8.00
C TYR A 107 6.34 17.97 -8.78
N GLU A 108 7.29 17.36 -8.07
CA GLU A 108 8.45 16.67 -8.63
C GLU A 108 8.44 15.20 -8.21
N TYR A 109 9.11 14.38 -9.02
CA TYR A 109 9.23 12.95 -8.82
C TYR A 109 10.69 12.60 -8.57
N PHE A 110 10.90 11.63 -7.70
CA PHE A 110 12.22 11.09 -7.39
C PHE A 110 12.12 9.57 -7.30
N SER A 111 13.11 8.87 -7.85
CA SER A 111 13.30 7.45 -7.64
C SER A 111 14.76 7.13 -7.37
N CYS A 112 14.99 6.09 -6.57
CA CYS A 112 16.33 5.54 -6.36
C CYS A 112 16.24 4.08 -5.87
N PRO A 113 17.31 3.28 -6.04
CA PRO A 113 17.35 1.95 -5.46
C PRO A 113 17.39 1.99 -3.92
N VAL A 114 16.78 1.00 -3.28
CA VAL A 114 16.89 0.80 -1.82
C VAL A 114 18.15 0.00 -1.51
N PHE A 115 18.99 0.52 -0.61
CA PHE A 115 20.24 -0.12 -0.22
C PHE A 115 20.10 -0.93 1.07
N GLY A 116 20.92 -1.97 1.20
CA GLY A 116 20.96 -2.81 2.40
C GLY A 116 19.85 -3.86 2.50
N THR A 117 19.12 -4.12 1.41
CA THR A 117 18.09 -5.18 1.31
C THR A 117 18.64 -6.55 1.72
N ASN A 118 19.90 -6.82 1.38
CA ASN A 118 20.63 -8.05 1.73
C ASN A 118 20.67 -8.30 3.25
N TYR A 119 20.76 -7.24 4.05
CA TYR A 119 20.78 -7.33 5.52
C TYR A 119 19.38 -7.43 6.13
N LYS A 120 18.33 -7.34 5.31
CA LYS A 120 16.92 -7.36 5.69
C LYS A 120 16.18 -8.57 5.09
N GLU A 121 16.91 -9.57 4.60
CA GLU A 121 16.33 -10.69 3.83
C GLU A 121 15.20 -11.42 4.59
N LYS A 122 15.37 -11.65 5.90
CA LYS A 122 14.34 -12.31 6.73
C LYS A 122 13.05 -11.49 6.80
N ASP A 123 13.19 -10.19 7.05
CA ASP A 123 12.07 -9.26 7.19
C ASP A 123 11.36 -9.08 5.84
N ILE A 124 12.13 -8.95 4.76
CA ILE A 124 11.63 -8.90 3.39
C ILE A 124 10.88 -10.18 3.02
N LYS A 125 11.43 -11.37 3.29
CA LYS A 125 10.72 -12.64 3.04
C LYS A 125 9.40 -12.71 3.80
N SER A 126 9.36 -12.19 5.04
CA SER A 126 8.14 -12.10 5.82
C SER A 126 7.14 -11.12 5.20
N LEU A 127 7.59 -9.95 4.75
CA LEU A 127 6.79 -8.96 4.03
C LEU A 127 6.15 -9.59 2.78
N ILE A 128 6.95 -10.22 1.91
CA ILE A 128 6.46 -10.84 0.68
C ILE A 128 5.43 -11.93 1.00
N LYS A 129 5.71 -12.80 1.98
CA LYS A 129 4.77 -13.86 2.38
C LYS A 129 3.45 -13.30 2.92
N ASN A 130 3.50 -12.19 3.67
CA ASN A 130 2.30 -11.53 4.17
C ASN A 130 1.49 -10.93 3.01
N LEU A 131 2.16 -10.25 2.08
CA LEU A 131 1.53 -9.71 0.88
C LEU A 131 0.87 -10.82 0.04
N GLU A 132 1.53 -11.98 -0.14
CA GLU A 132 0.97 -13.14 -0.86
C GLU A 132 -0.34 -13.68 -0.29
N GLN A 133 -0.61 -13.44 1.00
CA GLN A 133 -1.83 -13.89 1.65
C GLN A 133 -2.98 -12.88 1.47
N ALA A 134 -2.70 -11.70 0.93
CA ALA A 134 -3.68 -10.66 0.67
C ALA A 134 -4.40 -10.91 -0.65
N ASP A 135 -5.74 -10.77 -0.66
CA ASP A 135 -6.58 -10.89 -1.86
C ASP A 135 -6.15 -9.90 -2.99
N GLU A 136 -5.44 -8.82 -2.65
CA GLU A 136 -5.02 -7.74 -3.56
C GLU A 136 -3.63 -7.99 -4.19
N PHE A 137 -2.91 -9.03 -3.75
CA PHE A 137 -1.58 -9.36 -4.27
C PHE A 137 -1.67 -10.40 -5.39
N GLN A 138 -1.82 -9.91 -6.61
CA GLN A 138 -1.95 -10.76 -7.79
C GLN A 138 -0.58 -11.09 -8.38
N LYS A 139 -0.45 -12.34 -8.85
CA LYS A 139 0.69 -12.76 -9.65
C LYS A 139 0.50 -12.19 -11.05
N THR A 140 1.60 -12.05 -11.78
CA THR A 140 1.60 -11.82 -13.23
C THR A 140 0.72 -12.88 -13.91
N ASP A 141 -0.12 -12.49 -14.86
CA ASP A 141 -1.07 -13.42 -15.50
C ASP A 141 -0.32 -14.58 -16.18
N GLU A 142 0.79 -14.25 -16.83
CA GLU A 142 1.70 -15.16 -17.52
C GLU A 142 2.39 -16.13 -16.54
N TRP A 143 2.45 -15.80 -15.24
CA TRP A 143 2.94 -16.73 -14.22
C TRP A 143 2.12 -18.03 -14.19
N SER A 144 0.84 -17.97 -14.55
CA SER A 144 -0.07 -19.13 -14.58
C SER A 144 0.05 -19.98 -15.86
N TYR A 145 0.72 -19.49 -16.90
CA TYR A 145 0.78 -20.18 -18.18
C TYR A 145 1.56 -21.49 -18.10
N SER A 146 1.09 -22.49 -18.84
CA SER A 146 1.89 -23.69 -19.13
C SER A 146 3.06 -23.32 -20.05
N ALA A 147 4.12 -24.13 -20.05
CA ALA A 147 5.27 -23.88 -20.91
C ALA A 147 4.87 -23.89 -22.40
N LYS A 148 4.00 -24.82 -22.79
CA LYS A 148 3.42 -24.87 -24.14
C LYS A 148 2.66 -23.60 -24.52
N LYS A 149 1.81 -23.08 -23.63
CA LYS A 149 1.06 -21.85 -23.91
C LYS A 149 2.00 -20.64 -24.06
N ALA A 150 3.00 -20.54 -23.18
CA ALA A 150 3.94 -19.43 -23.23
C ALA A 150 4.87 -19.50 -24.46
N ASP A 151 5.18 -20.71 -24.94
CA ASP A 151 5.88 -20.93 -26.21
C ASP A 151 5.00 -20.52 -27.42
N GLU A 152 3.71 -20.91 -27.43
CA GLU A 152 2.72 -20.48 -28.43
C GLU A 152 2.51 -18.96 -28.47
N GLU A 153 2.63 -18.29 -27.32
CA GLU A 153 2.55 -16.82 -27.20
C GLU A 153 3.92 -16.12 -27.42
N PHE A 154 4.95 -16.87 -27.83
CA PHE A 154 6.30 -16.36 -28.10
C PHE A 154 6.92 -15.60 -26.92
N ILE A 155 6.67 -16.05 -25.69
CA ILE A 155 7.26 -15.43 -24.50
C ILE A 155 8.72 -15.86 -24.39
N THR A 156 9.63 -14.95 -24.71
CA THR A 156 11.09 -15.15 -24.66
C THR A 156 11.73 -14.65 -23.38
N ASP A 157 11.06 -13.74 -22.68
CA ASP A 157 11.62 -13.07 -21.51
C ASP A 157 11.35 -13.85 -20.22
N ARG A 158 12.21 -13.59 -19.23
CA ARG A 158 12.00 -14.05 -17.86
C ARG A 158 10.67 -13.55 -17.32
N ILE A 159 9.82 -14.47 -16.90
CA ILE A 159 8.58 -14.15 -16.20
C ILE A 159 8.86 -14.12 -14.70
N TRP A 160 8.72 -12.96 -14.09
CA TRP A 160 8.78 -12.82 -12.64
C TRP A 160 7.46 -13.27 -12.01
N LYS A 161 7.51 -13.84 -10.81
CA LYS A 161 6.31 -14.26 -10.09
C LYS A 161 5.36 -13.11 -9.79
N TYR A 162 5.95 -11.94 -9.60
CA TYR A 162 5.24 -10.69 -9.45
C TYR A 162 5.82 -9.78 -10.52
N GLU A 163 4.95 -9.15 -11.31
CA GLU A 163 5.31 -7.95 -12.04
C GLU A 163 5.77 -6.89 -11.03
N PRO A 164 6.45 -5.81 -11.47
CA PRO A 164 6.67 -4.60 -10.68
C PRO A 164 5.46 -4.18 -9.82
N LEU A 165 5.34 -4.77 -8.64
CA LEU A 165 4.26 -4.47 -7.74
C LEU A 165 4.71 -3.31 -6.90
N THR A 166 3.88 -2.28 -6.93
CA THR A 166 4.11 -1.11 -6.14
C THR A 166 3.35 -1.22 -4.83
N ILE A 167 4.08 -1.21 -3.71
CA ILE A 167 3.52 -1.20 -2.36
C ILE A 167 3.72 0.18 -1.73
N ASN A 168 2.81 0.59 -0.84
CA ASN A 168 2.98 1.82 -0.08
C ASN A 168 4.24 1.73 0.79
N ALA A 169 4.86 2.88 1.01
CA ALA A 169 6.04 2.97 1.85
C ALA A 169 6.05 4.27 2.65
N ALA A 170 6.97 4.32 3.62
CA ALA A 170 7.27 5.48 4.42
C ALA A 170 8.79 5.63 4.55
N LEU A 171 9.21 6.86 4.87
CA LEU A 171 10.59 7.21 5.12
C LEU A 171 10.76 7.69 6.55
N GLU A 172 11.76 7.15 7.25
CA GLU A 172 12.04 7.51 8.63
C GLU A 172 13.52 7.92 8.78
N PRO A 173 13.82 9.22 8.97
CA PRO A 173 15.16 9.69 9.29
C PRO A 173 15.72 9.08 10.59
N GLU A 174 17.00 8.72 10.58
CA GLU A 174 17.75 8.24 11.75
C GLU A 174 18.95 9.15 12.04
N PRO A 175 18.75 10.33 12.65
CA PRO A 175 19.85 11.27 12.93
C PRO A 175 20.93 10.71 13.87
N ASP A 176 20.54 9.77 14.74
CA ASP A 176 21.44 9.10 15.69
C ASP A 176 22.08 7.82 15.15
N ASN A 177 21.96 7.54 13.84
CA ASN A 177 22.55 6.36 13.23
C ASN A 177 24.09 6.42 13.32
N ALA A 178 24.70 5.36 13.85
CA ALA A 178 26.13 5.30 14.15
C ALA A 178 27.06 5.40 12.92
N TYR A 179 26.54 5.17 11.71
CA TYR A 179 27.34 5.13 10.47
C TYR A 179 27.08 6.34 9.56
N ASP A 180 25.86 6.88 9.56
CA ASP A 180 25.48 8.05 8.78
C ASP A 180 24.34 8.84 9.44
N HIS A 181 24.65 10.02 9.97
CA HIS A 181 23.65 10.94 10.56
C HIS A 181 22.56 11.41 9.59
N ASN A 182 22.72 11.17 8.28
CA ASN A 182 21.69 11.45 7.27
C ASN A 182 20.92 10.19 6.85
N ALA A 183 21.10 9.05 7.54
CA ALA A 183 20.42 7.82 7.19
C ALA A 183 18.89 8.00 7.20
N ILE A 184 18.24 7.42 6.19
CA ILE A 184 16.78 7.39 6.07
C ILE A 184 16.38 5.94 5.83
N LYS A 185 15.64 5.35 6.77
CA LYS A 185 15.06 4.02 6.60
C LYS A 185 13.95 4.08 5.55
N VAL A 186 13.90 3.03 4.74
CA VAL A 186 12.78 2.75 3.84
C VAL A 186 11.93 1.67 4.49
N LEU A 187 10.67 2.02 4.76
CA LEU A 187 9.71 1.15 5.41
C LEU A 187 8.60 0.80 4.41
N ALA A 188 8.39 -0.47 4.12
CA ALA A 188 7.31 -0.94 3.25
C ALA A 188 6.09 -1.39 4.06
N GLU A 189 4.90 -1.00 3.62
CA GLU A 189 3.64 -1.40 4.25
C GLU A 189 3.27 -2.84 3.84
N ASN A 190 2.93 -3.67 4.82
CA ASN A 190 2.41 -5.02 4.61
C ASN A 190 0.87 -5.00 4.48
N SER A 191 0.25 -6.16 4.24
CA SER A 191 -1.20 -6.27 4.06
C SER A 191 -2.03 -5.99 5.32
N ASP A 192 -1.39 -6.00 6.50
CA ASP A 192 -2.01 -5.67 7.78
C ASP A 192 -1.86 -4.17 8.14
N GLY A 193 -1.18 -3.38 7.30
CA GLY A 193 -0.89 -1.96 7.52
C GLY A 193 0.31 -1.70 8.45
N GLU A 194 1.13 -2.71 8.70
CA GLU A 194 2.38 -2.58 9.46
C GLU A 194 3.55 -2.26 8.53
N TYR A 195 4.48 -1.44 9.02
CA TYR A 195 5.64 -0.97 8.27
C TYR A 195 6.87 -1.78 8.62
N ILE A 196 7.49 -2.40 7.61
CA ILE A 196 8.67 -3.25 7.74
C ILE A 196 9.86 -2.55 7.10
N CYS A 197 10.98 -2.43 7.81
CA CYS A 197 12.20 -1.86 7.27
C CYS A 197 12.82 -2.79 6.23
N ILE A 198 12.84 -2.35 4.97
CA ILE A 198 13.38 -3.10 3.83
C ILE A 198 14.79 -2.62 3.44
N GLY A 199 15.25 -1.52 4.00
CA GLY A 199 16.58 -0.97 3.74
C GLY A 199 16.66 0.53 3.99
N TYR A 200 17.53 1.19 3.23
CA TYR A 200 17.89 2.59 3.41
C TYR A 200 17.99 3.33 2.07
N ILE A 201 17.80 4.65 2.11
CA ILE A 201 18.10 5.54 0.99
C ILE A 201 19.62 5.60 0.78
N PRO A 202 20.12 5.55 -0.46
CA PRO A 202 21.55 5.65 -0.74
C PRO A 202 22.14 6.95 -0.19
N LYS A 203 23.40 6.88 0.26
CA LYS A 203 24.14 8.02 0.82
C LYS A 203 24.31 9.18 -0.16
N THR A 204 24.28 8.91 -1.46
CA THR A 204 24.33 9.94 -2.52
C THR A 204 23.06 10.79 -2.54
N GLU A 205 21.92 10.21 -2.18
CA GLU A 205 20.61 10.85 -2.28
C GLU A 205 20.09 11.42 -0.96
N ASN A 206 20.50 10.82 0.18
CA ASN A 206 19.85 11.06 1.47
C ASN A 206 19.86 12.52 1.92
N LYS A 207 20.96 13.26 1.72
CA LYS A 207 21.06 14.68 2.07
C LYS A 207 20.11 15.56 1.27
N GLY A 208 19.93 15.26 -0.02
CA GLY A 208 18.97 15.95 -0.87
C GLY A 208 17.55 15.67 -0.40
N LEU A 209 17.26 14.39 -0.19
CA LEU A 209 15.94 13.94 0.22
C LEU A 209 15.52 14.47 1.60
N LEU A 210 16.42 14.55 2.57
CA LEU A 210 16.13 15.14 3.89
C LEU A 210 15.63 16.58 3.80
N LYS A 211 16.13 17.37 2.84
CA LYS A 211 15.69 18.77 2.66
C LYS A 211 14.24 18.88 2.21
N ILE A 212 13.74 17.86 1.51
CA ILE A 212 12.40 17.85 0.92
C ILE A 212 11.45 16.84 1.58
N ILE A 213 11.92 16.09 2.59
CA ILE A 213 11.16 14.97 3.18
C ILE A 213 9.80 15.41 3.74
N HIS A 214 9.71 16.62 4.27
CA HIS A 214 8.48 17.21 4.80
C HIS A 214 7.50 17.69 3.70
N LYS A 215 7.96 17.76 2.45
CA LYS A 215 7.15 18.12 1.27
C LYS A 215 6.64 16.89 0.51
N ILE A 216 7.05 15.69 0.92
CA ILE A 216 6.64 14.45 0.28
C ILE A 216 5.14 14.25 0.44
N ASP A 217 4.50 13.96 -0.68
CA ASP A 217 3.06 13.72 -0.78
C ASP A 217 2.74 12.22 -0.72
N TRP A 218 3.52 11.38 -1.42
CA TRP A 218 3.44 9.93 -1.29
C TRP A 218 4.80 9.28 -1.52
N VAL A 219 4.95 8.09 -0.93
CA VAL A 219 6.08 7.19 -1.15
C VAL A 219 5.55 5.80 -1.46
N LYS A 220 6.15 5.16 -2.46
CA LYS A 220 5.90 3.78 -2.81
C LYS A 220 7.22 3.07 -3.10
N VAL A 221 7.23 1.75 -3.03
CA VAL A 221 8.36 0.94 -3.47
C VAL A 221 7.91 -0.11 -4.45
N GLU A 222 8.69 -0.27 -5.51
CA GLU A 222 8.53 -1.31 -6.51
C GLU A 222 9.34 -2.54 -6.06
N ILE A 223 8.71 -3.70 -6.04
CA ILE A 223 9.39 -4.97 -5.75
C ILE A 223 10.13 -5.42 -7.01
N LYS A 224 11.44 -5.69 -6.87
CA LYS A 224 12.29 -6.24 -7.92
C LYS A 224 12.90 -7.56 -7.49
N GLY A 225 13.19 -8.45 -8.44
CA GLY A 225 13.78 -9.75 -8.16
C GLY A 225 12.79 -10.76 -7.57
N GLY A 226 13.32 -11.75 -6.86
CA GLY A 226 12.52 -12.86 -6.30
C GLY A 226 12.41 -14.06 -7.23
N LYS A 227 11.30 -14.79 -7.12
CA LYS A 227 11.04 -16.00 -7.93
C LYS A 227 10.74 -15.65 -9.37
N TYR A 228 11.30 -16.42 -10.29
CA TYR A 228 11.07 -16.28 -11.73
C TYR A 228 10.97 -17.65 -12.41
N LYS A 229 10.47 -17.65 -13.64
CA LYS A 229 10.48 -18.79 -14.56
C LYS A 229 10.90 -18.36 -15.97
N GLU A 230 11.61 -19.23 -16.67
CA GLU A 230 12.10 -19.03 -18.04
C GLU A 230 11.70 -20.24 -18.90
N ILE A 231 11.31 -20.01 -20.15
CA ILE A 231 11.09 -21.09 -21.11
C ILE A 231 12.44 -21.61 -21.57
N ASN A 232 12.61 -22.92 -21.53
CA ASN A 232 13.69 -23.64 -22.17
C ASN A 232 13.12 -24.85 -22.93
N GLU A 233 13.93 -25.44 -23.81
CA GLU A 233 13.60 -26.68 -24.50
C GLU A 233 14.29 -27.86 -23.81
N ASN A 234 13.56 -28.95 -23.61
CA ASN A 234 14.17 -30.20 -23.15
C ASN A 234 14.78 -31.00 -24.31
N ASP A 235 15.44 -32.13 -24.01
CA ASP A 235 16.11 -32.99 -25.00
C ASP A 235 15.21 -33.49 -26.14
N ASN A 236 13.89 -33.50 -25.93
CA ASN A 236 12.89 -33.92 -26.91
C ASN A 236 12.32 -32.73 -27.72
N GLY A 237 12.86 -31.53 -27.57
CA GLY A 237 12.38 -30.30 -28.21
C GLY A 237 11.04 -29.79 -27.69
N ASN A 238 10.63 -30.20 -26.48
CA ASN A 238 9.39 -29.69 -25.88
C ASN A 238 9.69 -28.52 -24.94
N PRO A 239 8.85 -27.47 -24.93
CA PRO A 239 9.01 -26.34 -24.02
C PRO A 239 8.76 -26.78 -22.57
N VAL A 240 9.65 -26.37 -21.68
CA VAL A 240 9.61 -26.62 -20.24
C VAL A 240 9.88 -25.33 -19.47
N TRP A 241 9.26 -25.20 -18.30
CA TRP A 241 9.58 -24.12 -17.37
C TRP A 241 10.79 -24.49 -16.52
N GLU A 242 11.81 -23.66 -16.55
CA GLU A 242 12.86 -23.66 -15.54
C GLU A 242 12.60 -22.56 -14.52
N GLN A 243 12.71 -22.88 -13.23
CA GLN A 243 12.43 -21.94 -12.15
C GLN A 243 13.72 -21.53 -11.46
N GLY A 244 13.81 -20.25 -11.13
CA GLY A 244 14.90 -19.69 -10.35
C GLY A 244 14.42 -18.70 -9.31
N SER A 245 15.37 -18.20 -8.51
CA SER A 245 15.12 -17.12 -7.57
C SER A 245 16.33 -16.21 -7.48
N THR A 246 16.08 -14.92 -7.40
CA THR A 246 17.08 -13.91 -7.03
C THR A 246 16.71 -13.29 -5.68
N ASN A 247 17.65 -12.55 -5.08
CA ASN A 247 17.33 -11.74 -3.91
C ASN A 247 16.31 -10.66 -4.29
N TYR A 248 15.40 -10.36 -3.37
CA TYR A 248 14.51 -9.22 -3.52
C TYR A 248 15.31 -7.92 -3.41
N ASN A 249 15.05 -7.03 -4.36
CA ASN A 249 15.53 -5.66 -4.40
C ASN A 249 14.32 -4.73 -4.52
N PHE A 250 14.54 -3.43 -4.30
CA PHE A 250 13.45 -2.47 -4.34
C PHE A 250 13.92 -1.16 -4.96
N GLU A 251 13.03 -0.50 -5.67
CA GLU A 251 13.20 0.89 -6.08
C GLU A 251 12.13 1.74 -5.38
N ILE A 252 12.56 2.78 -4.68
CA ILE A 252 11.63 3.76 -4.12
C ILE A 252 11.20 4.71 -5.22
N MET A 253 9.93 5.07 -5.20
CA MET A 253 9.34 6.13 -5.99
C MET A 253 8.62 7.07 -5.03
N LEU A 254 8.81 8.37 -5.20
CA LEU A 254 8.10 9.36 -4.41
C LEU A 254 7.77 10.59 -5.23
N ARG A 255 6.74 11.30 -4.75
CA ARG A 255 6.32 12.59 -5.26
C ARG A 255 6.37 13.61 -4.14
N TYR A 256 6.89 14.80 -4.40
CA TYR A 256 6.95 15.90 -3.44
C TYR A 256 6.55 17.23 -4.07
N LYS A 257 6.10 18.16 -3.23
CA LYS A 257 5.76 19.53 -3.65
C LYS A 257 7.04 20.35 -3.83
N LYS A 258 7.10 21.16 -4.88
CA LYS A 258 8.19 22.13 -5.10
C LYS A 258 8.29 23.12 -3.94
#